data_AF-A0A344W0K9-F1
#
_entry.id   AF-A0A344W0K9-F1
#
_cell.length_a   1.000
_cell.length_b   1.000
_cell.length_c   1.000
_cell.angle_alpha   90.00
_cell.angle_beta   90.00
_cell.angle_gamma   90.00
#
_symmetry.space_group_name_H-M   'P 1'
#
loop_
_entity.id
_entity.type
_entity.pdbx_description
1 polymer ?
#
loop_
_entity_poly.entity_id
_entity_poly.type
_entity_poly.pdbx_seq_one_letter_code
_entity_poly.pdbx_strand_id
1 'polypeptide(L)'
;MIKNHKIAKVGAIAALAAAATFSLAACSSAADEDSSGADESSETSQVVAPTIVDVATLNGQTVDINNGSFVDITTGDTDPADWTAVVKDPAVVAFTAGGKSGDAVLNPGLQGTQAGSTQVELTNKTTGEVVTFTVNVK
;
A
#
# COMPACT_ATOMS: atom_id res chain seq x y z
N MET A 1 36.28 -46.94 13.37
CA MET A 1 35.88 -48.05 12.48
C MET A 1 34.42 -48.39 12.76
N ILE A 2 33.51 -48.15 11.82
CA ILE A 2 32.31 -48.95 11.50
C ILE A 2 31.86 -48.46 10.10
N LYS A 3 31.65 -49.42 9.20
CA LYS A 3 31.45 -49.28 7.76
C LYS A 3 29.97 -49.09 7.40
N ASN A 4 29.76 -48.35 6.31
CA ASN A 4 28.81 -48.54 5.20
C ASN A 4 27.40 -49.09 5.45
N HIS A 5 26.41 -48.44 4.83
CA HIS A 5 25.55 -49.10 3.83
C HIS A 5 25.31 -48.14 2.63
N LYS A 6 25.51 -48.67 1.42
CA LYS A 6 25.25 -48.01 0.13
C LYS A 6 23.88 -48.45 -0.42
N ILE A 7 23.46 -47.78 -1.52
CA ILE A 7 22.52 -48.22 -2.58
C ILE A 7 21.04 -47.86 -2.29
N ALA A 8 20.51 -46.75 -2.82
CA ALA A 8 20.06 -46.45 -4.20
C ALA A 8 18.72 -47.10 -4.60
N LYS A 9 17.75 -46.27 -5.01
CA LYS A 9 16.70 -46.67 -5.96
C LYS A 9 16.13 -45.48 -6.73
N VAL A 10 16.29 -45.57 -8.04
CA VAL A 10 15.71 -44.74 -9.10
C VAL A 10 14.26 -45.16 -9.31
N GLY A 11 13.39 -44.20 -9.62
CA GLY A 11 12.03 -44.45 -10.11
C GLY A 11 11.47 -43.22 -10.84
N ALA A 12 11.63 -43.19 -12.16
CA ALA A 12 10.70 -42.51 -13.08
C ALA A 12 9.34 -43.26 -13.02
N ILE A 13 8.18 -42.87 -13.54
CA ILE A 13 7.70 -42.26 -14.80
C ILE A 13 6.19 -42.00 -14.46
N ALA A 14 5.48 -40.95 -14.90
CA ALA A 14 4.71 -40.98 -16.15
C ALA A 14 3.81 -39.74 -16.26
N ALA A 15 3.76 -39.22 -17.48
CA ALA A 15 2.89 -38.16 -17.95
C ALA A 15 1.43 -38.63 -18.09
N LEU A 16 0.49 -37.71 -17.87
CA LEU A 16 -0.83 -37.75 -18.50
C LEU A 16 -1.15 -36.35 -19.02
N ALA A 17 -1.19 -36.24 -20.35
CA ALA A 17 -1.71 -35.10 -21.07
C ALA A 17 -2.93 -35.55 -21.89
N ALA A 18 -3.80 -34.56 -22.16
CA ALA A 18 -4.83 -34.49 -23.20
C ALA A 18 -6.25 -35.03 -22.92
N ALA A 19 -7.22 -34.10 -22.95
CA ALA A 19 -8.47 -34.12 -23.74
C ALA A 19 -9.21 -32.78 -23.45
N ALA A 20 -9.25 -31.78 -24.34
CA ALA A 20 -9.98 -31.65 -25.60
C ALA A 20 -11.48 -31.31 -25.46
N THR A 21 -11.83 -30.17 -26.07
CA THR A 21 -13.13 -29.72 -26.63
C THR A 21 -14.30 -29.42 -25.69
N PHE A 22 -14.55 -28.12 -25.46
CA PHE A 22 -15.89 -27.58 -25.26
C PHE A 22 -16.26 -26.66 -26.43
N SER A 23 -17.33 -27.04 -27.10
CA SER A 23 -17.92 -26.40 -28.26
C SER A 23 -18.52 -25.04 -27.89
N LEU A 24 -18.08 -23.97 -28.58
CA LEU A 24 -18.73 -22.67 -28.55
C LEU A 24 -19.92 -22.71 -29.51
N ALA A 25 -21.09 -23.04 -28.98
CA ALA A 25 -22.35 -22.96 -29.70
C ALA A 25 -23.21 -21.82 -29.12
N ALA A 26 -23.55 -20.87 -29.99
CA ALA A 26 -24.72 -19.97 -29.93
C ALA A 26 -24.75 -18.96 -28.76
N CYS A 27 -25.31 -17.76 -28.87
CA CYS A 27 -26.35 -17.30 -29.78
C CYS A 27 -26.19 -15.79 -29.97
N SER A 28 -26.32 -15.33 -31.22
CA SER A 28 -26.66 -13.95 -31.53
C SER A 28 -28.14 -13.77 -31.20
N SER A 29 -28.45 -12.81 -30.33
CA SER A 29 -29.78 -12.23 -30.23
C SER A 29 -29.62 -10.73 -30.02
N ALA A 30 -30.04 -9.98 -31.03
CA ALA A 30 -30.32 -8.55 -30.96
C ALA A 30 -31.84 -8.39 -31.04
N ALA A 31 -32.41 -7.61 -30.13
CA ALA A 31 -33.71 -6.92 -30.10
C ALA A 31 -34.11 -6.79 -28.63
N ASP A 32 -33.91 -5.64 -28.00
CA ASP A 32 -34.82 -4.48 -27.95
C ASP A 32 -35.79 -4.57 -26.76
N GLU A 33 -36.17 -3.39 -26.26
CA GLU A 33 -37.22 -3.07 -25.28
C GLU A 33 -36.82 -2.92 -23.80
N ASP A 34 -36.71 -1.64 -23.43
CA ASP A 34 -37.29 -1.00 -22.24
C ASP A 34 -37.25 -1.76 -20.91
N SER A 35 -36.29 -1.36 -20.06
CA SER A 35 -36.52 -1.40 -18.63
C SER A 35 -35.98 -0.10 -18.04
N SER A 36 -36.93 0.79 -17.77
CA SER A 36 -36.83 1.84 -16.75
C SER A 36 -36.43 1.18 -15.42
N GLY A 37 -35.11 1.07 -15.20
CA GLY A 37 -34.50 0.62 -13.97
C GLY A 37 -33.86 1.82 -13.31
N ALA A 38 -34.26 2.07 -12.07
CA ALA A 38 -33.84 3.18 -11.23
C ALA A 38 -32.37 3.58 -11.44
N ASP A 39 -32.16 4.89 -11.58
CA ASP A 39 -30.89 5.57 -11.36
C ASP A 39 -30.50 5.33 -9.89
N GLU A 40 -30.01 4.12 -9.61
CA GLU A 40 -29.16 3.84 -8.46
C GLU A 40 -27.90 4.65 -8.75
N SER A 41 -27.90 5.92 -8.34
CA SER A 41 -26.68 6.67 -8.11
C SER A 41 -25.85 5.85 -7.15
N SER A 42 -25.04 4.97 -7.75
CA SER A 42 -23.93 4.32 -7.10
C SER A 42 -23.04 5.49 -6.74
N GLU A 43 -23.16 5.94 -5.49
CA GLU A 43 -22.22 6.84 -4.84
C GLU A 43 -20.85 6.18 -4.98
N THR A 44 -20.16 6.45 -6.08
CA THR A 44 -18.80 5.98 -6.31
C THR A 44 -18.01 6.66 -5.21
N SER A 45 -17.71 5.93 -4.14
CA SER A 45 -16.89 6.43 -3.02
C SER A 45 -15.56 6.89 -3.61
N GLN A 46 -15.49 8.19 -3.90
CA GLN A 46 -14.35 8.77 -4.59
C GLN A 46 -13.19 8.75 -3.62
N VAL A 47 -12.19 7.93 -3.91
CA VAL A 47 -10.98 7.84 -3.09
C VAL A 47 -10.23 9.16 -3.26
N VAL A 48 -10.08 9.90 -2.16
CA VAL A 48 -9.28 11.13 -2.13
C VAL A 48 -7.81 10.75 -2.28
N ALA A 49 -7.13 11.36 -3.25
CA ALA A 49 -5.71 11.12 -3.47
C ALA A 49 -4.89 11.58 -2.24
N PRO A 50 -3.85 10.84 -1.84
CA PRO A 50 -2.94 11.27 -0.78
C PRO A 50 -2.19 12.55 -1.15
N THR A 51 -1.84 13.34 -0.14
CA THR A 51 -0.88 14.43 -0.27
C THR A 51 0.53 13.84 -0.28
N ILE A 52 1.24 13.94 -1.41
CA ILE A 52 2.61 13.43 -1.53
C ILE A 52 3.58 14.54 -1.10
N VAL A 53 4.53 14.21 -0.21
CA VAL A 53 5.59 15.12 0.26
C VAL A 53 6.95 14.45 0.24
N ASP A 54 8.02 15.23 0.06
CA ASP A 54 9.39 14.74 0.09
C ASP A 54 10.05 15.05 1.42
N VAL A 55 10.57 14.01 2.09
CA VAL A 55 11.28 14.13 3.37
C VAL A 55 12.44 15.14 3.30
N ALA A 56 13.12 15.26 2.16
CA ALA A 56 14.24 16.17 1.96
C ALA A 56 13.84 17.66 2.05
N THR A 57 12.55 17.96 1.89
CA THR A 57 12.01 19.33 1.91
C THR A 57 11.13 19.62 3.11
N LEU A 58 10.85 18.62 3.94
CA LEU A 58 9.78 18.68 4.94
C LEU A 58 10.18 19.43 6.21
N ASN A 59 11.48 19.55 6.48
CA ASN A 59 11.97 20.12 7.74
C ASN A 59 11.53 21.58 7.92
N GLY A 60 10.88 21.87 9.05
CA GLY A 60 10.30 23.17 9.38
C GLY A 60 8.99 23.50 8.66
N GLN A 61 8.49 22.64 7.77
CA GLN A 61 7.30 22.92 6.97
C GLN A 61 6.00 22.65 7.74
N THR A 62 4.91 23.16 7.19
CA THR A 62 3.54 22.78 7.60
C THR A 62 2.86 22.04 6.46
N VAL A 63 2.33 20.85 6.74
CA VAL A 63 1.53 20.05 5.82
C VAL A 63 0.06 20.18 6.21
N ASP A 64 -0.74 20.74 5.31
CA ASP A 64 -2.18 20.83 5.47
C ASP A 64 -2.87 19.60 4.85
N ILE A 65 -3.73 18.94 5.63
CA ILE A 65 -4.59 17.82 5.16
C ILE A 65 -6.00 17.96 5.73
N ASN A 66 -6.97 17.25 5.14
CA ASN A 66 -8.31 17.13 5.71
C ASN A 66 -8.37 15.93 6.66
N ASN A 67 -9.33 15.93 7.59
CA ASN A 67 -9.65 14.75 8.37
C ASN A 67 -9.98 13.54 7.46
N GLY A 68 -9.35 12.39 7.72
CA GLY A 68 -9.47 11.16 6.95
C GLY A 68 -8.53 11.08 5.75
N SER A 69 -7.82 12.16 5.39
CA SER A 69 -6.84 12.16 4.31
C SER A 69 -5.49 11.61 4.76
N PHE A 70 -4.70 11.18 3.78
CA PHE A 70 -3.38 10.58 3.98
C PHE A 70 -2.27 11.49 3.43
N VAL A 71 -1.12 11.44 4.08
CA VAL A 71 0.15 11.95 3.55
C VAL A 71 1.01 10.76 3.18
N ASP A 72 1.56 10.78 1.97
CA ASP A 72 2.55 9.83 1.46
C ASP A 72 3.93 10.50 1.47
N ILE A 73 4.89 9.99 2.25
CA ILE A 73 6.18 10.65 2.46
C ILE A 73 7.25 9.91 1.66
N THR A 74 7.69 10.49 0.54
CA THR A 74 8.77 9.91 -0.25
C THR A 74 10.11 10.07 0.48
N THR A 75 10.93 9.02 0.46
CA THR A 75 12.20 8.95 1.21
C THR A 75 13.45 9.09 0.35
N GLY A 76 13.27 9.42 -0.94
CA GLY A 76 14.36 9.52 -1.92
C GLY A 76 15.14 8.21 -2.03
N ASP A 77 16.46 8.29 -1.86
CA ASP A 77 17.37 7.14 -1.95
C ASP A 77 17.49 6.34 -0.62
N THR A 78 16.84 6.78 0.46
CA THR A 78 16.87 6.07 1.75
C THR A 78 15.79 5.00 1.84
N ASP A 79 16.04 3.91 2.57
CA ASP A 79 15.06 2.84 2.76
C ASP A 79 13.84 3.36 3.55
N PRO A 80 12.60 3.27 3.02
CA PRO A 80 11.38 3.61 3.73
C PRO A 80 11.22 2.95 5.10
N ALA A 81 11.78 1.74 5.30
CA ALA A 81 11.70 1.00 6.56
C ALA A 81 12.61 1.58 7.67
N ASP A 82 13.50 2.52 7.32
CA ASP A 82 14.44 3.12 8.27
C ASP A 82 13.90 4.36 8.96
N TRP A 83 12.76 4.86 8.50
CA TRP A 83 12.09 6.03 9.06
C TRP A 83 11.09 5.64 10.15
N THR A 84 11.24 6.27 11.32
CA THR A 84 10.28 6.21 12.42
C THR A 84 9.75 7.60 12.74
N ALA A 85 8.60 7.69 13.41
CA ALA A 85 8.01 8.97 13.80
C ALA A 85 7.72 9.04 15.30
N VAL A 86 7.91 10.24 15.86
CA VAL A 86 7.29 10.68 17.10
C VAL A 86 6.24 11.73 16.75
N VAL A 87 4.97 11.43 17.07
CA VAL A 87 3.86 12.36 16.89
C VAL A 87 3.52 12.95 18.25
N LYS A 88 3.59 14.28 18.38
CA LYS A 88 3.38 14.97 19.66
C LYS A 88 1.97 14.78 20.22
N ASP A 89 0.98 14.79 19.33
CA ASP A 89 -0.42 14.49 19.62
C ASP A 89 -0.95 13.41 18.67
N PRO A 90 -0.98 12.13 19.09
CA PRO A 90 -1.45 11.03 18.27
C PRO A 90 -2.97 10.99 18.08
N ALA A 91 -3.74 11.87 18.74
CA ALA A 91 -5.17 12.00 18.46
C ALA A 91 -5.43 12.74 17.15
N VAL A 92 -4.51 13.63 16.74
CA VAL A 92 -4.62 14.45 15.52
C VAL A 92 -4.12 13.70 14.28
N VAL A 93 -2.99 12.98 14.41
CA VAL A 93 -2.39 12.23 13.29
C VAL A 93 -1.87 10.88 13.75
N ALA A 94 -2.08 9.85 12.93
CA ALA A 94 -1.48 8.53 13.10
C ALA A 94 -0.36 8.29 12.07
N PHE A 95 0.78 7.76 12.52
CA PHE A 95 1.90 7.39 11.65
C PHE A 95 1.86 5.90 11.28
N THR A 96 2.18 5.60 10.03
CA THR A 96 2.43 4.24 9.53
C THR A 96 3.83 4.18 8.95
N ALA A 97 4.64 3.23 9.43
CA ALA A 97 5.99 3.03 8.91
C ALA A 97 5.96 2.52 7.47
N GLY A 98 6.97 2.94 6.69
CA GLY A 98 7.22 2.39 5.37
C GLY A 98 7.84 0.99 5.42
N GLY A 99 8.09 0.42 4.25
CA GLY A 99 8.82 -0.84 4.12
C GLY A 99 8.43 -1.61 2.87
N LYS A 100 8.44 -2.95 2.97
CA LYS A 100 8.14 -3.84 1.84
C LYS A 100 6.89 -4.66 2.12
N SER A 101 6.07 -4.85 1.09
CA SER A 101 4.94 -5.76 1.09
C SER A 101 4.98 -6.58 -0.21
N GLY A 102 5.51 -7.80 -0.13
CA GLY A 102 5.89 -8.57 -1.31
C GLY A 102 6.97 -7.83 -2.11
N ASP A 103 6.73 -7.64 -3.40
CA ASP A 103 7.65 -6.89 -4.30
C ASP A 103 7.42 -5.37 -4.27
N ALA A 104 6.37 -4.89 -3.59
CA ALA A 104 6.07 -3.48 -3.47
C ALA A 104 6.91 -2.83 -2.36
N VAL A 105 7.40 -1.61 -2.64
CA VAL A 105 7.98 -0.71 -1.64
C VAL A 105 6.92 0.31 -1.28
N LEU A 106 6.65 0.45 0.02
CA LEU A 106 5.68 1.36 0.61
C LEU A 106 6.44 2.46 1.33
N ASN A 107 6.09 3.70 1.03
CA ASN A 107 6.58 4.86 1.75
C ASN A 107 5.98 4.91 3.18
N PRO A 108 6.64 5.61 4.13
CA PRO A 108 5.99 6.00 5.37
C PRO A 108 4.82 6.94 5.09
N GLY A 109 3.82 6.90 5.96
CA GLY A 109 2.62 7.71 5.78
C GLY A 109 2.07 8.26 7.09
N LEU A 110 1.22 9.27 6.94
CA LEU A 110 0.44 9.85 8.03
C LEU A 110 -1.03 9.84 7.66
N GLN A 111 -1.91 9.64 8.63
CA GLN A 111 -3.35 9.79 8.47
C GLN A 111 -3.86 10.87 9.41
N GLY A 112 -4.59 11.85 8.89
CA GLY A 112 -5.33 12.80 9.72
C GLY A 112 -6.52 12.12 10.38
N THR A 113 -6.54 12.04 11.70
CA THR A 113 -7.57 11.33 12.48
C THR A 113 -8.56 12.28 13.16
N GLN A 114 -8.12 13.50 13.45
CA GLN A 114 -8.92 14.53 14.08
C GLN A 114 -8.44 15.92 13.67
N ALA A 115 -9.36 16.86 13.52
CA ALA A 115 -9.01 18.26 13.27
C ALA A 115 -8.14 18.82 14.41
N GLY A 116 -7.07 19.54 14.06
CA GLY A 116 -6.08 20.03 15.01
C GLY A 116 -4.71 20.19 14.37
N SER A 117 -3.74 20.66 15.17
CA SER A 117 -2.35 20.81 14.72
C SER A 117 -1.40 20.07 15.65
N THR A 118 -0.46 19.32 15.07
CA THR A 118 0.51 18.51 15.81
C THR A 118 1.87 18.56 15.15
N GLN A 119 2.93 18.46 15.95
CA GLN A 119 4.30 18.35 15.45
C GLN A 119 4.65 16.87 15.27
N VAL A 120 5.31 16.56 14.17
CA VAL A 120 5.85 15.24 13.85
C VAL A 120 7.37 15.37 13.71
N GLU A 121 8.08 14.46 14.37
CA GLU A 121 9.51 14.28 14.20
C GLU A 121 9.77 12.93 13.54
N LEU A 122 10.38 12.93 12.37
CA LEU A 122 10.85 11.74 11.68
C LEU A 122 12.33 11.54 11.97
N THR A 123 12.73 10.30 12.24
CA THR A 123 14.14 9.92 12.39
C THR A 123 14.47 8.78 11.46
N ASN A 124 15.54 8.93 10.66
CA ASN A 124 16.12 7.83 9.92
C ASN A 124 17.15 7.12 10.80
N LYS A 125 16.89 5.87 11.17
CA LYS A 125 17.73 5.09 12.09
C LYS A 125 19.10 4.71 11.49
N THR A 126 19.26 4.77 10.17
CA THR A 126 20.47 4.37 9.45
C THR A 126 21.39 5.55 9.22
N THR A 127 20.86 6.70 8.78
CA THR A 127 21.65 7.92 8.53
C THR A 127 21.77 8.82 9.76
N GLY A 128 20.87 8.69 10.73
CA GLY A 128 20.75 9.60 11.88
C GLY A 128 20.09 10.93 11.55
N GLU A 129 19.54 11.08 10.34
CA GLU A 129 18.80 12.28 9.93
C GLU A 129 17.52 12.46 10.76
N VAL A 130 17.26 13.70 11.16
CA VAL A 130 16.05 14.09 11.89
C VAL A 130 15.35 15.23 11.15
N VAL A 131 14.06 15.05 10.91
CA VAL A 131 13.21 16.00 10.18
C VAL A 131 11.99 16.31 11.04
N THR A 132 11.76 17.58 11.35
CA THR A 132 10.65 18.01 12.20
C THR A 132 9.72 18.94 11.43
N PHE A 133 8.42 18.65 11.43
CA PHE A 133 7.41 19.43 10.71
C PHE A 133 6.09 19.47 11.46
N THR A 134 5.20 20.36 11.03
CA THR A 134 3.85 20.48 11.58
C THR A 134 2.86 19.86 10.61
N VAL A 135 1.89 19.12 11.13
CA VAL A 135 0.71 18.71 10.37
C VAL A 135 -0.48 19.47 10.92
N ASN A 136 -1.26 20.05 10.03
CA ASN A 136 -2.50 20.73 10.34
C ASN A 136 -3.65 20.01 9.64
N VAL A 137 -4.53 19.42 10.45
CA VAL A 137 -5.70 18.67 10.00
C VAL A 137 -6.92 19.58 10.10
N LYS A 138 -7.56 19.80 8.97
CA LYS A 138 -8.76 20.64 8.83
C LYS A 138 -10.04 19.81 8.91
#